data_AF-A0A959TBN6-F1
#
_entry.id   AF-A0A959TBN6-F1
#
_cell.length_a   1.000
_cell.length_b   1.000
_cell.length_c   1.000
_cell.angle_alpha   90.00
_cell.angle_beta   90.00
_cell.angle_gamma   90.00
#
_symmetry.space_group_name_H-M   'P 1'
#
loop_
_entity.id
_entity.type
_entity.pdbx_description
1 polymer ?
#
loop_
_entity_poly.entity_id
_entity_poly.type
_entity_poly.pdbx_seq_one_letter_code
_entity_poly.pdbx_strand_id
1 'polypeptide(L)'
;EDHRERDAIVSLDELQGMIHFGAKYLFAACLLLAASAAHGQAALLVLIFGDKAATENFHFSIDAGLNVATLPGLDGGDARLGFNFGLGTYIRL
;
A
#
# COMPACT_ATOMS: atom_id res chain seq x y z
N GLU A 1 4.81 33.48 -34.71
CA GLU A 1 4.06 32.37 -34.09
C GLU A 1 5.00 31.25 -33.68
N ASP A 2 5.82 30.74 -34.59
CA ASP A 2 6.83 29.68 -34.37
C ASP A 2 7.76 29.88 -33.14
N HIS A 3 8.26 31.10 -32.90
CA HIS A 3 9.10 31.36 -31.71
C HIS A 3 8.35 31.19 -30.38
N ARG A 4 7.06 31.56 -30.31
CA ARG A 4 6.26 31.49 -29.07
C ARG A 4 5.88 30.04 -28.74
N GLU A 5 5.74 29.21 -29.77
CA GLU A 5 5.45 27.78 -29.65
C GLU A 5 6.68 26.98 -29.20
N ARG A 6 7.86 27.34 -29.72
CA ARG A 6 9.15 26.78 -29.26
C ARG A 6 9.43 27.09 -27.79
N ASP A 7 9.17 28.33 -27.35
CA ASP A 7 9.35 28.71 -25.95
C ASP A 7 8.39 27.95 -25.01
N ALA A 8 7.16 27.67 -25.47
CA ALA A 8 6.18 26.87 -24.72
C ALA A 8 6.58 25.40 -24.61
N ILE A 9 7.15 24.81 -25.68
CA ILE A 9 7.65 23.43 -25.68
C ILE A 9 8.85 23.27 -24.74
N VAL A 10 9.80 24.23 -24.76
CA VAL A 10 10.94 24.24 -23.84
C VAL A 10 10.48 24.33 -22.38
N SER A 11 9.49 25.17 -22.10
CA SER A 11 8.91 25.32 -20.75
C SER A 11 8.21 24.05 -20.25
N LEU A 12 7.61 23.26 -21.16
CA LEU A 12 6.94 22.00 -20.83
C LEU A 12 7.94 20.87 -20.51
N ASP A 13 9.04 20.77 -21.26
CA ASP A 13 10.10 19.79 -21.00
C ASP A 13 10.80 20.04 -19.65
N GLU A 14 11.02 21.31 -19.30
CA GLU A 14 11.56 21.68 -17.98
C GLU A 14 10.59 21.30 -16.86
N LEU A 15 9.29 21.53 -17.03
CA LEU A 15 8.26 21.14 -16.07
C LEU A 15 8.20 19.62 -15.89
N GLN A 16 8.29 18.87 -16.99
CA GLN A 16 8.26 17.41 -16.98
C GLN A 16 9.53 16.82 -16.31
N GLY A 17 10.68 17.46 -16.49
CA GLY A 17 11.92 17.12 -15.79
C GLY A 17 11.80 17.33 -14.28
N MET A 18 11.19 18.43 -13.83
CA MET A 18 10.96 18.74 -12.42
C MET A 18 10.00 17.75 -11.75
N ILE A 19 8.93 17.32 -12.44
CA ILE A 19 7.98 16.33 -11.92
C ILE A 19 8.67 14.97 -11.72
N HIS A 20 9.47 14.51 -12.69
CA HIS A 20 10.22 13.25 -12.57
C HIS A 20 11.28 13.31 -11.47
N PHE A 21 11.92 14.47 -11.28
CA PHE A 21 12.85 14.69 -10.18
C PHE A 21 12.11 14.56 -8.84
N GLY A 22 11.02 15.31 -8.65
CA GLY A 22 10.21 15.26 -7.42
C GLY A 22 9.65 13.87 -7.10
N ALA A 23 9.15 13.15 -8.11
CA ALA A 23 8.61 11.80 -7.93
C ALA A 23 9.64 10.79 -7.40
N LYS A 24 10.91 10.90 -7.82
CA LYS A 24 12.00 10.04 -7.33
C LYS A 24 12.28 10.27 -5.84
N TYR A 25 12.31 11.53 -5.40
CA TYR A 25 12.50 11.85 -3.98
C TYR A 25 11.31 11.46 -3.13
N LEU A 26 10.08 11.63 -3.64
CA LEU A 26 8.88 11.18 -2.95
C LEU A 26 8.88 9.66 -2.79
N PHE A 27 9.21 8.91 -3.84
CA PHE A 27 9.33 7.46 -3.79
C PHE A 27 10.42 6.99 -2.82
N ALA A 28 11.59 7.64 -2.85
CA ALA A 28 12.67 7.36 -1.90
C ALA A 28 12.25 7.66 -0.45
N ALA A 29 11.54 8.76 -0.20
CA ALA A 29 11.00 9.10 1.12
C ALA A 29 9.99 8.04 1.60
N CYS A 30 9.09 7.57 0.74
CA CYS A 30 8.15 6.48 1.06
C CYS A 30 8.89 5.18 1.43
N LEU A 31 9.95 4.82 0.70
CA LEU A 31 10.76 3.64 1.01
C LEU A 31 11.50 3.76 2.35
N LEU A 32 12.05 4.95 2.65
CA LEU A 32 12.70 5.22 3.94
C LEU A 32 11.72 5.14 5.12
N LEU A 33 10.49 5.62 4.94
CA LEU A 33 9.43 5.50 5.95
C LEU A 33 8.95 4.05 6.11
N ALA A 34 8.92 3.26 5.04
CA ALA A 34 8.59 1.83 5.12
C ALA A 34 9.68 1.02 5.84
N ALA A 35 10.96 1.38 5.67
CA ALA A 35 12.08 0.69 6.30
C ALA A 35 12.13 0.88 7.83
N SER A 36 11.62 1.99 8.37
CA SER A 36 11.59 2.23 9.82
C SER A 36 10.57 1.38 10.58
N ALA A 37 9.61 0.75 9.88
CA ALA A 37 8.54 -0.05 10.48
C ALA A 37 8.95 -1.48 10.89
N ALA A 38 10.19 -1.90 10.63
CA ALA A 38 10.52 -3.33 10.49
C ALA A 38 11.09 -4.08 11.72
N HIS A 39 10.94 -3.59 12.96
CA HIS A 39 11.52 -4.29 14.14
C HIS A 39 10.53 -4.74 15.22
N GLY A 40 9.26 -4.30 15.19
CA GLY A 40 8.26 -4.66 16.22
C GLY A 40 7.25 -5.73 15.81
N GLN A 41 7.09 -6.01 14.51
CA GLN A 41 6.01 -6.87 14.01
C GLN A 41 6.25 -8.36 14.30
N ALA A 42 7.50 -8.82 14.20
CA ALA A 42 7.87 -10.20 14.58
C ALA A 42 7.68 -10.45 16.09
N ALA A 43 7.99 -9.44 16.92
CA ALA A 43 7.77 -9.52 18.37
C ALA A 43 6.29 -9.58 18.72
N LEU A 44 5.41 -8.90 17.97
CA LEU A 44 3.95 -9.02 18.12
C LEU A 44 3.45 -10.43 17.80
N LEU A 45 3.98 -11.06 16.75
CA LEU A 45 3.64 -12.46 16.43
C LEU A 45 4.04 -13.40 17.57
N VAL A 46 5.24 -13.22 18.14
CA VAL A 46 5.72 -14.00 19.30
C VAL A 46 4.91 -13.70 20.57
N LEU A 47 4.51 -12.44 20.79
CA LEU A 47 3.67 -12.02 21.93
C LEU A 47 2.23 -12.57 21.86
N ILE A 48 1.63 -12.62 20.66
CA ILE A 48 0.26 -13.12 20.44
C ILE A 48 0.25 -14.65 20.50
N PHE A 49 1.25 -15.31 19.93
CA PHE A 49 1.23 -16.76 19.73
C PHE A 49 2.00 -17.56 20.79
N GLY A 50 2.94 -16.93 21.48
CA GLY A 50 3.71 -17.54 22.57
C GLY A 50 4.54 -18.75 22.13
N ASP A 51 5.21 -19.36 23.10
CA ASP A 51 6.08 -20.54 22.90
C ASP A 51 5.30 -21.78 22.40
N LYS A 52 3.98 -21.82 22.65
CA LYS A 52 3.09 -22.94 22.27
C LYS A 52 2.67 -22.96 20.80
N ALA A 53 2.95 -21.91 20.04
CA ALA A 53 2.67 -21.84 18.62
C ALA A 53 3.81 -22.37 17.75
N ALA A 54 4.97 -22.68 18.33
CA ALA A 54 6.08 -23.33 17.65
C ALA A 54 5.85 -24.86 17.54
N THR A 55 4.73 -25.26 16.93
CA THR A 55 4.44 -26.67 16.60
C THR A 55 4.13 -26.78 15.12
N GLU A 56 4.52 -27.87 14.46
CA GLU A 56 4.24 -28.08 13.02
C GLU A 56 2.75 -28.08 12.67
N ASN A 57 1.87 -28.20 13.68
CA ASN A 57 0.42 -28.18 13.51
C ASN A 57 -0.20 -26.79 13.64
N PHE A 58 0.59 -25.78 14.02
CA PHE A 58 0.14 -24.40 14.13
C PHE A 58 0.43 -23.66 12.83
N HIS A 59 -0.62 -23.11 12.23
CA HIS A 59 -0.51 -22.33 11.01
C HIS A 59 -1.05 -20.92 11.25
N PHE A 60 -0.27 -19.95 10.78
CA PHE A 60 -0.59 -18.54 10.84
C PHE A 60 -0.77 -18.00 9.42
N SER A 61 -1.84 -17.24 9.20
CA SER A 61 -2.11 -16.56 7.94
C SER A 61 -2.24 -15.04 8.14
N ILE A 62 -1.73 -14.31 7.15
CA ILE A 62 -1.99 -12.89 6.98
C ILE A 62 -2.77 -12.74 5.69
N ASP A 63 -3.94 -12.12 5.78
CA ASP A 63 -4.84 -11.93 4.65
C ASP A 63 -5.00 -10.43 4.39
N ALA A 64 -4.72 -9.99 3.17
CA ALA A 64 -4.97 -8.62 2.74
C ALA A 64 -5.88 -8.66 1.52
N GLY A 65 -6.93 -7.81 1.52
CA GLY A 65 -7.96 -7.85 0.49
C GLY A 65 -8.51 -6.48 0.17
N LEU A 66 -8.86 -6.28 -1.09
CA LEU A 66 -9.65 -5.14 -1.55
C LEU A 66 -11.11 -5.57 -1.65
N ASN A 67 -11.99 -4.74 -1.10
CA ASN A 67 -13.43 -4.90 -1.20
C ASN A 67 -13.99 -3.79 -2.08
N VAL A 68 -14.88 -4.16 -2.99
CA VAL A 68 -15.68 -3.23 -3.79
C VAL A 68 -17.13 -3.49 -3.45
N ALA A 69 -17.72 -2.61 -2.64
CA ALA A 69 -19.11 -2.70 -2.26
C ALA A 69 -19.98 -1.81 -3.15
N THR A 70 -21.00 -2.39 -3.77
CA THR A 70 -22.03 -1.66 -4.50
C THR A 70 -23.40 -1.96 -3.88
N LEU A 71 -24.29 -0.96 -3.88
CA LEU A 71 -25.66 -1.11 -3.39
C LEU A 71 -26.63 -1.07 -4.58
N PRO A 72 -26.90 -2.23 -5.22
CA PRO A 72 -27.80 -2.27 -6.36
C PRO A 72 -29.23 -1.87 -5.93
N GLY A 73 -29.85 -0.97 -6.70
CA GLY A 73 -31.22 -0.47 -6.45
C GLY A 73 -31.30 0.86 -5.69
N LEU A 74 -30.17 1.43 -5.26
CA LEU A 74 -30.11 2.81 -4.77
C LEU A 74 -29.67 3.74 -5.92
N ASP A 75 -30.59 4.52 -6.48
CA ASP A 75 -30.24 5.51 -7.49
C ASP A 75 -29.26 6.54 -6.89
N GLY A 76 -28.06 6.62 -7.47
CA GLY A 76 -26.95 7.45 -6.97
C GLY A 76 -26.05 6.78 -5.93
N GLY A 77 -26.18 5.47 -5.69
CA GLY A 77 -25.29 4.73 -4.79
C GLY A 77 -23.89 4.53 -5.37
N ASP A 78 -22.92 5.33 -4.92
CA ASP A 78 -21.52 5.21 -5.33
C ASP A 78 -20.89 3.89 -4.86
N ALA A 79 -20.04 3.31 -5.71
CA ALA A 79 -19.22 2.16 -5.35
C ALA A 79 -18.21 2.56 -4.27
N ARG A 80 -18.15 1.79 -3.17
CA ARG A 80 -17.19 2.00 -2.09
C ARG A 80 -16.06 1.00 -2.17
N LEU A 81 -14.86 1.52 -2.33
CA LEU A 81 -13.63 0.76 -2.19
C LEU A 81 -13.21 0.73 -0.72
N GLY A 82 -12.86 -0.46 -0.21
CA GLY A 82 -12.33 -0.66 1.12
C GLY A 82 -11.13 -1.58 1.09
N PHE A 83 -10.09 -1.24 1.83
CA PHE A 83 -8.97 -2.14 2.09
C PHE A 83 -9.20 -2.87 3.41
N ASN A 84 -8.99 -4.18 3.43
CA ASN A 84 -9.14 -5.01 4.62
C ASN A 84 -7.85 -5.79 4.86
N PHE A 85 -7.52 -5.94 6.14
CA PHE A 85 -6.39 -6.73 6.61
C PHE A 85 -6.86 -7.64 7.74
N GLY A 86 -6.49 -8.91 7.68
CA GLY A 86 -6.88 -9.95 8.62
C GLY A 86 -5.70 -10.79 9.06
N LEU A 87 -5.82 -11.33 10.27
CA LEU A 87 -4.88 -12.26 10.88
C LEU A 87 -5.65 -13.53 11.25
N GLY A 88 -5.20 -14.67 10.73
CA GLY A 88 -5.80 -15.98 10.97
C GLY A 88 -4.84 -16.92 11.68
N THR A 89 -5.37 -17.77 12.55
CA THR A 89 -4.65 -18.93 13.09
C THR A 89 -5.50 -20.16 12.99
N TYR A 90 -4.88 -21.30 12.68
CA TYR A 90 -5.52 -22.60 12.78
C TYR A 90 -4.55 -23.63 13.34
N ILE A 91 -5.10 -24.51 14.17
CA ILE A 91 -4.39 -25.64 14.76
C ILE A 91 -5.00 -26.90 14.15
N ARG A 92 -4.18 -27.71 13.49
CA ARG A 92 -4.60 -29.03 13.02
C ARG A 92 -4.61 -29.99 14.23
N LEU A 93 -5.79 -30.51 14.56
CA LEU A 93 -6.01 -31.52 15.61
C LEU A 93 -5.60 -32.91 15.13
#